data_AF-A0A9X3J4X1-F1
#
_entry.id   AF-A0A9X3J4X1-F1
#
_cell.length_a   1.000
_cell.length_b   1.000
_cell.length_c   1.000
_cell.angle_alpha   90.00
_cell.angle_beta   90.00
_cell.angle_gamma   90.00
#
_symmetry.space_group_name_H-M   'P 1'
#
loop_
_entity.id
_entity.type
_entity.pdbx_description
1 polymer ?
#
loop_
_entity_poly.entity_id
_entity_poly.type
_entity_poly.pdbx_seq_one_letter_code
_entity_poly.pdbx_strand_id
1 'polypeptide(L)'
;MKRFALYTILLMFVSFVSFAQKKDINAWKSEKNLEQQFEVFKQNVNFWNGSYFMKPAQLDELYKAITDSIELLEKAAKDDRAEIADLKQELSTNKSQTGELQTQLDESIKNQNSIKVLGMQINKDVYSFTMYTFILGVLVLAGIVFMMFKRSNTVTVRTKKEYQELKDEFEAHKKNSLDRYTKMNMELHKTRMELKKR
;
A
#
# COMPACT_ATOMS: atom_id res chain seq x y z
N MET A 1 98.69 29.17 -18.58
CA MET A 1 97.86 28.48 -19.60
C MET A 1 97.82 26.96 -19.44
N LYS A 2 98.94 26.24 -19.20
CA LYS A 2 98.93 24.76 -19.05
C LYS A 2 98.10 24.21 -17.88
N ARG A 3 98.03 24.92 -16.73
CA ARG A 3 97.23 24.52 -15.57
C ARG A 3 95.71 24.71 -15.77
N PHE A 4 95.31 25.76 -16.49
CA PHE A 4 93.91 26.00 -16.85
C PHE A 4 93.39 24.97 -17.87
N ALA A 5 94.22 24.57 -18.84
CA ALA A 5 93.88 23.50 -19.79
C ALA A 5 93.68 22.13 -19.12
N LEU A 6 94.35 21.88 -17.98
CA LEU A 6 94.23 20.65 -17.21
C LEU A 6 92.90 20.59 -16.43
N TYR A 7 92.45 21.72 -15.88
CA TYR A 7 91.14 21.81 -15.21
C TYR A 7 89.98 21.71 -16.20
N THR A 8 90.10 22.25 -17.41
CA THR A 8 89.04 22.11 -18.44
C THR A 8 88.92 20.67 -18.94
N ILE A 9 90.02 19.93 -19.07
CA ILE A 9 90.00 18.50 -19.43
C ILE A 9 89.38 17.64 -18.32
N LEU A 10 89.72 17.91 -17.05
CA LEU A 10 89.11 17.23 -15.90
C LEU A 10 87.59 17.44 -15.84
N LEU A 11 87.14 18.68 -16.09
CA LEU A 11 85.72 19.03 -16.07
C LEU A 11 84.94 18.35 -17.21
N MET A 12 85.58 18.21 -18.38
CA MET A 12 85.01 17.48 -19.53
C MET A 12 84.93 15.97 -19.29
N PHE A 13 85.87 15.39 -18.52
CA PHE A 13 85.86 13.97 -18.15
C PHE A 13 84.76 13.64 -17.13
N VAL A 14 84.49 14.54 -16.18
CA VAL A 14 83.38 14.38 -15.21
C VAL A 14 82.02 14.41 -15.90
N SER A 15 81.83 15.26 -16.91
CA SER A 15 80.59 15.28 -17.70
C SER A 15 80.36 14.01 -18.52
N PHE A 16 81.43 13.31 -18.93
CA PHE A 16 81.32 12.05 -19.68
C PHE A 16 80.88 10.87 -18.79
N VAL A 17 81.23 10.87 -17.51
CA VAL A 17 80.80 9.81 -16.56
C VAL A 17 79.31 9.92 -16.23
N SER A 18 78.73 11.12 -16.22
CA SER A 18 77.28 11.32 -16.00
C SER A 18 76.41 10.80 -17.15
N PHE A 19 76.93 10.69 -18.37
CA PHE A 19 76.23 10.07 -19.50
C PHE A 19 76.34 8.53 -19.55
N ALA A 20 77.14 7.92 -18.67
CA ALA A 20 77.31 6.47 -18.57
C ALA A 20 76.32 5.81 -17.58
N GLN A 21 75.09 6.34 -17.46
CA GLN A 21 74.05 5.68 -16.67
C GLN A 21 73.72 4.31 -17.28
N LYS A 22 74.01 3.25 -16.53
CA LYS A 22 73.72 1.86 -16.90
C LYS A 22 72.21 1.72 -17.07
N LYS A 23 71.75 1.40 -18.29
CA LYS A 23 70.35 1.08 -18.61
C LYS A 23 69.86 0.01 -17.62
N ASP A 24 68.90 0.36 -16.77
CA ASP A 24 68.32 -0.59 -15.83
C ASP A 24 67.39 -1.54 -16.60
N ILE A 25 67.87 -2.76 -16.78
CA ILE A 25 67.19 -3.82 -17.53
C ILE A 25 65.87 -4.21 -16.84
N ASN A 26 65.69 -3.92 -15.55
CA ASN A 26 64.51 -4.30 -14.76
C ASN A 26 63.50 -3.18 -14.51
N ALA A 27 63.68 -2.01 -15.12
CA ALA A 27 62.78 -0.85 -14.95
C ALA A 27 61.30 -1.16 -15.31
N TRP A 28 61.06 -2.20 -16.10
CA TRP A 28 59.71 -2.65 -16.46
C TRP A 28 58.91 -3.18 -15.27
N LYS A 29 59.54 -3.67 -14.19
CA LYS A 29 58.85 -4.23 -13.02
C LYS A 29 58.17 -3.18 -12.15
N SER A 30 58.53 -1.90 -12.29
CA SER A 30 57.93 -0.79 -11.53
C SER A 30 56.72 -0.14 -12.22
N GLU A 31 56.38 -0.59 -13.43
CA GLU A 31 55.26 -0.03 -14.18
C GLU A 31 53.92 -0.53 -13.64
N LYS A 32 52.89 0.31 -13.74
CA LYS A 32 51.59 0.10 -13.07
C LYS A 32 50.71 -0.96 -13.73
N ASN A 33 50.76 -1.06 -15.05
CA ASN A 33 49.87 -1.92 -15.85
C ASN A 33 50.69 -2.90 -16.69
N LEU A 34 50.18 -4.12 -16.92
CA LEU A 34 50.86 -5.16 -17.68
C LEU A 34 51.28 -4.70 -19.09
N GLU A 35 50.46 -3.88 -19.74
CA GLU A 35 50.78 -3.27 -21.05
C GLU A 35 52.02 -2.38 -20.98
N GLN A 36 52.11 -1.53 -19.96
CA GLN A 36 53.27 -0.66 -19.74
C GLN A 36 54.51 -1.47 -19.35
N GLN A 37 54.33 -2.49 -18.51
CA GLN A 37 55.38 -3.46 -18.16
C GLN A 37 55.92 -4.14 -19.43
N PHE A 38 55.04 -4.58 -20.35
CA PHE A 38 55.45 -5.22 -21.61
C PHE A 38 56.18 -4.25 -22.56
N GLU A 39 55.69 -3.02 -22.71
CA GLU A 39 56.33 -2.02 -23.58
C GLU A 39 57.73 -1.63 -23.07
N VAL A 40 57.88 -1.39 -21.77
CA VAL A 40 59.20 -1.08 -21.17
C VAL A 40 60.12 -2.28 -21.24
N PHE A 41 59.60 -3.50 -21.06
CA PHE A 41 60.37 -4.73 -21.24
C PHE A 41 60.89 -4.88 -22.68
N LYS A 42 60.04 -4.62 -23.69
CA LYS A 42 60.39 -4.66 -25.11
C LYS A 42 61.43 -3.62 -25.50
N GLN A 43 61.41 -2.44 -24.88
CA GLN A 43 62.46 -1.42 -25.07
C GLN A 43 63.78 -1.81 -24.41
N ASN A 44 63.75 -2.66 -23.37
CA ASN A 44 64.92 -3.05 -22.58
C ASN A 44 65.65 -4.30 -23.07
N VAL A 45 65.04 -5.11 -23.95
CA VAL A 45 65.69 -6.25 -24.59
C VAL A 45 66.69 -5.83 -25.66
N ASN A 46 67.74 -6.64 -25.87
CA ASN A 46 68.76 -6.36 -26.88
C ASN A 46 68.18 -6.62 -28.27
N PHE A 47 68.24 -5.62 -29.15
CA PHE A 47 67.79 -5.74 -30.53
C PHE A 47 69.00 -5.67 -31.47
N TRP A 48 69.19 -6.71 -32.29
CA TRP A 48 70.27 -6.75 -33.27
C TRP A 48 69.79 -7.41 -34.57
N ASN A 49 70.08 -6.77 -35.70
CA ASN A 49 69.78 -7.29 -37.04
C ASN A 49 68.33 -7.79 -37.22
N GLY A 50 67.34 -7.00 -36.79
CA GLY A 50 65.92 -7.35 -36.90
C GLY A 50 65.43 -8.38 -35.87
N SER A 51 66.29 -8.89 -35.00
CA SER A 51 65.97 -9.93 -34.02
C SER A 51 66.12 -9.43 -32.58
N TYR A 52 65.16 -9.81 -31.72
CA TYR A 52 65.24 -9.56 -30.28
C TYR A 52 65.97 -10.71 -29.59
N PHE A 53 66.97 -10.37 -28.78
CA PHE A 53 67.76 -11.31 -27.99
C PHE A 53 67.39 -11.18 -26.53
N MET A 54 66.91 -12.27 -25.96
CA MET A 54 66.46 -12.36 -24.58
C MET A 54 67.16 -13.52 -23.87
N LYS A 55 67.53 -13.32 -22.61
CA LYS A 55 68.03 -14.42 -21.78
C LYS A 55 66.84 -15.28 -21.32
N PRO A 56 67.00 -16.61 -21.17
CA PRO A 56 65.94 -17.47 -20.63
C PRO A 56 65.32 -16.94 -19.33
N ALA A 57 66.15 -16.48 -18.39
CA ALA A 57 65.67 -15.90 -17.13
C ALA A 57 64.75 -14.66 -17.30
N GLN A 58 64.97 -13.84 -18.33
CA GLN A 58 64.10 -12.68 -18.59
C GLN A 58 62.75 -13.10 -19.18
N LEU A 59 62.74 -14.18 -19.96
CA LEU A 59 61.51 -14.78 -20.48
C LEU A 59 60.69 -15.40 -19.35
N ASP A 60 61.36 -16.14 -18.46
CA ASP A 60 60.72 -16.77 -17.29
C ASP A 60 60.11 -15.73 -16.35
N GLU A 61 60.81 -14.61 -16.12
CA GLU A 61 60.29 -13.49 -15.31
C GLU A 61 59.07 -12.81 -15.94
N LEU A 62 59.09 -12.57 -17.25
CA LEU A 62 57.95 -12.00 -17.97
C LEU A 62 56.76 -12.97 -17.94
N TYR A 63 56.99 -14.25 -18.20
CA TYR A 63 55.97 -15.29 -18.15
C TYR A 63 55.33 -15.36 -16.76
N LYS A 64 56.14 -15.28 -15.70
CA LYS A 64 55.66 -15.24 -14.32
C LYS A 64 54.79 -14.00 -14.07
N ALA A 65 55.22 -12.80 -14.47
CA ALA A 65 54.44 -11.57 -14.29
C ALA A 65 53.09 -11.62 -15.01
N ILE A 66 53.06 -12.18 -16.23
CA ILE A 66 51.82 -12.40 -16.99
C ILE A 66 50.91 -13.40 -16.27
N THR A 67 51.47 -14.52 -15.82
CA THR A 67 50.72 -15.58 -15.12
C THR A 67 50.13 -15.06 -13.80
N ASP A 68 50.93 -14.36 -12.99
CA ASP A 68 50.49 -13.74 -11.73
C ASP A 68 49.34 -12.75 -11.98
N SER A 69 49.40 -11.97 -13.07
CA SER A 69 48.31 -11.05 -13.46
C SER A 69 47.05 -11.79 -13.90
N ILE A 70 47.17 -12.91 -14.61
CA ILE A 70 46.03 -13.74 -15.02
C ILE A 70 45.38 -14.38 -13.78
N GLU A 71 46.17 -14.94 -12.88
CA GLU A 71 45.66 -15.53 -11.63
C GLU A 71 44.92 -14.49 -10.78
N LEU A 72 45.42 -13.25 -10.71
CA LEU A 72 44.75 -12.16 -10.01
C LEU A 72 43.41 -11.81 -10.66
N LEU A 73 43.36 -11.74 -11.99
CA LEU A 73 42.12 -11.49 -12.73
C LEU A 73 41.12 -12.64 -12.58
N GLU A 74 41.57 -13.90 -12.61
CA GLU A 74 40.71 -15.06 -12.39
C GLU A 74 40.14 -15.07 -10.98
N LYS A 75 40.96 -14.71 -9.98
CA LYS A 75 40.51 -14.58 -8.60
C LYS A 75 39.47 -13.47 -8.45
N ALA A 76 39.73 -12.27 -9.00
CA ALA A 76 38.77 -11.17 -8.98
C ALA A 76 37.46 -11.56 -9.68
N ALA A 77 37.53 -12.20 -10.85
CA ALA A 77 36.34 -12.68 -11.57
C ALA A 77 35.56 -13.74 -10.78
N LYS A 78 36.23 -14.57 -9.99
CA LYS A 78 35.59 -15.54 -9.10
C LYS A 78 34.91 -14.86 -7.91
N ASP A 79 35.57 -13.88 -7.31
CA ASP A 79 35.04 -13.10 -6.18
C ASP A 79 33.82 -12.28 -6.63
N ASP A 80 33.90 -11.58 -7.77
CA ASP A 80 32.78 -10.85 -8.37
C ASP A 80 31.59 -11.77 -8.69
N ARG A 81 31.85 -12.98 -9.19
CA ARG A 81 30.77 -13.98 -9.44
C ARG A 81 30.11 -14.44 -8.14
N ALA A 82 30.87 -14.58 -7.07
CA ALA A 82 30.34 -14.93 -5.76
C ALA A 82 29.47 -13.79 -5.20
N GLU A 83 29.94 -12.54 -5.30
CA GLU A 83 29.17 -11.36 -4.91
C GLU A 83 27.88 -11.22 -5.73
N ILE A 84 27.93 -11.41 -7.04
CA ILE A 84 26.74 -11.41 -7.91
C ILE A 84 25.75 -12.51 -7.52
N ALA A 85 26.23 -13.69 -7.12
CA ALA A 85 25.37 -14.77 -6.67
C ALA A 85 24.67 -14.41 -5.35
N ASP A 86 25.40 -13.81 -4.41
CA ASP A 86 24.88 -13.35 -3.12
C ASP A 86 23.83 -12.23 -3.29
N LEU A 87 24.16 -11.20 -4.08
CA LEU A 87 23.24 -10.12 -4.42
C LEU A 87 21.96 -10.62 -5.10
N LYS A 88 22.05 -11.65 -5.96
CA LYS A 88 20.87 -12.27 -6.58
C LYS A 88 20.01 -13.01 -5.55
N GLN A 89 20.64 -13.67 -4.58
CA GLN A 89 19.93 -14.34 -3.49
C GLN A 89 19.23 -13.33 -2.57
N GLU A 90 19.91 -12.24 -2.20
CA GLU A 90 19.32 -11.15 -1.44
C GLU A 90 18.16 -10.49 -2.20
N LEU A 91 18.32 -10.23 -3.50
CA LEU A 91 17.26 -9.65 -4.33
C LEU A 91 16.05 -10.58 -4.41
N SER A 92 16.27 -11.88 -4.59
CA SER A 92 15.18 -12.87 -4.58
C SER A 92 14.46 -12.89 -3.23
N THR A 93 15.21 -12.83 -2.13
CA THR A 93 14.67 -12.81 -0.76
C THR A 93 13.85 -11.54 -0.52
N ASN A 94 14.41 -10.37 -0.83
CA ASN A 94 13.72 -9.08 -0.70
C ASN A 94 12.46 -9.01 -1.56
N LYS A 95 12.50 -9.56 -2.79
CA LYS A 95 11.32 -9.65 -3.67
C LYS A 95 10.24 -10.55 -3.07
N SER A 96 10.64 -11.69 -2.50
CA SER A 96 9.71 -12.59 -1.80
C SER A 96 9.07 -11.90 -0.59
N GLN A 97 9.89 -11.26 0.26
CA GLN A 97 9.40 -10.51 1.42
C GLN A 97 8.47 -9.37 1.02
N THR A 98 8.77 -8.65 -0.07
CA THR A 98 7.90 -7.58 -0.58
C THR A 98 6.56 -8.14 -1.05
N GLY A 99 6.55 -9.28 -1.74
CA GLY A 99 5.31 -9.96 -2.15
C GLY A 99 4.48 -10.45 -0.96
N GLU A 100 5.14 -11.00 0.06
CA GLU A 100 4.49 -11.43 1.29
C GLU A 100 3.91 -10.23 2.07
N LEU A 101 4.67 -9.14 2.23
CA LEU A 101 4.21 -7.92 2.87
C LEU A 101 3.03 -7.29 2.13
N GLN A 102 3.03 -7.29 0.79
CA GLN A 102 1.89 -6.81 0.00
C GLN A 102 0.64 -7.66 0.25
N THR A 103 0.80 -8.98 0.32
CA THR A 103 -0.31 -9.90 0.62
C THR A 103 -0.85 -9.66 2.03
N GLN A 104 0.04 -9.52 3.02
CA GLN A 104 -0.34 -9.21 4.41
C GLN A 104 -1.01 -7.83 4.52
N LEU A 105 -0.57 -6.85 3.73
CA LEU A 105 -1.20 -5.53 3.65
C LEU A 105 -2.62 -5.65 3.09
N ASP A 106 -2.80 -6.36 1.98
CA ASP A 106 -4.11 -6.56 1.35
C ASP A 106 -5.07 -7.32 2.28
N GLU A 107 -4.59 -8.35 2.98
CA GLU A 107 -5.34 -9.05 4.02
C GLU A 107 -5.68 -8.15 5.21
N SER A 108 -4.74 -7.31 5.65
CA SER A 108 -4.97 -6.37 6.75
C SER A 108 -6.01 -5.31 6.38
N ILE A 109 -5.95 -4.78 5.16
CA ILE A 109 -6.95 -3.85 4.62
C ILE A 109 -8.32 -4.53 4.54
N LYS A 110 -8.38 -5.78 4.05
CA LYS A 110 -9.62 -6.56 4.00
C LYS A 110 -10.18 -6.80 5.40
N ASN A 111 -9.34 -7.17 6.36
CA ASN A 111 -9.74 -7.40 7.75
C ASN A 111 -10.22 -6.11 8.42
N GLN A 112 -9.48 -5.00 8.26
CA GLN A 112 -9.84 -3.69 8.82
C GLN A 112 -11.15 -3.15 8.25
N ASN A 113 -11.37 -3.35 6.96
CA ASN A 113 -12.60 -2.96 6.27
C ASN A 113 -13.73 -4.00 6.42
N SER A 114 -13.53 -5.08 7.18
CA SER A 114 -14.56 -6.08 7.44
C SER A 114 -15.06 -6.00 8.87
N ILE A 115 -16.37 -6.20 9.06
CA ILE A 115 -17.00 -6.42 10.35
C ILE A 115 -17.58 -7.83 10.32
N LYS A 116 -17.34 -8.59 11.39
CA LYS A 116 -17.91 -9.93 11.54
C LYS A 116 -19.35 -9.83 12.04
N VAL A 117 -20.31 -10.11 11.18
CA VAL A 117 -21.75 -10.10 11.49
C VAL A 117 -22.30 -11.50 11.28
N LEU A 118 -22.83 -12.12 12.34
CA LEU A 118 -23.37 -13.50 12.32
C LEU A 118 -22.39 -14.55 11.75
N GLY A 119 -21.09 -14.36 11.97
CA GLY A 119 -20.04 -15.26 11.48
C GLY A 119 -19.53 -14.96 10.06
N MET A 120 -20.21 -14.10 9.29
CA MET A 120 -19.78 -13.66 7.96
C MET A 120 -19.02 -12.32 8.05
N GLN A 121 -17.95 -12.18 7.27
CA GLN A 121 -17.23 -10.91 7.09
C GLN A 121 -17.97 -10.04 6.08
N ILE A 122 -18.49 -8.90 6.51
CA ILE A 122 -19.16 -7.92 5.65
C ILE A 122 -18.32 -6.65 5.61
N ASN A 123 -18.20 -6.02 4.45
CA ASN A 123 -17.52 -4.74 4.32
C ASN A 123 -18.20 -3.67 5.21
N LYS A 124 -17.40 -2.88 5.94
CA LYS A 124 -17.84 -1.87 6.91
C LYS A 124 -18.73 -0.80 6.30
N ASP A 125 -18.48 -0.39 5.06
CA ASP A 125 -19.27 0.63 4.37
C ASP A 125 -20.61 0.05 3.95
N VAL A 126 -20.62 -1.17 3.41
CA VAL A 126 -21.84 -1.90 3.06
C VAL A 126 -22.71 -2.13 4.30
N TYR A 127 -22.10 -2.54 5.41
CA TYR A 127 -22.79 -2.70 6.68
C TYR A 127 -23.38 -1.38 7.18
N SER A 128 -22.59 -0.31 7.22
CA SER A 128 -23.04 0.99 7.72
C SER A 128 -24.18 1.53 6.86
N PHE A 129 -24.05 1.47 5.54
CA PHE A 129 -25.11 1.87 4.61
C PHE A 129 -26.40 1.06 4.84
N THR A 130 -26.29 -0.27 4.85
CA THR A 130 -27.44 -1.17 5.04
C THR A 130 -28.13 -0.91 6.40
N MET A 131 -27.36 -0.70 7.46
CA MET A 131 -27.87 -0.42 8.80
C MET A 131 -28.63 0.90 8.85
N TYR A 132 -28.08 1.98 8.27
CA TYR A 132 -28.77 3.26 8.19
C TYR A 132 -30.03 3.18 7.33
N THR A 133 -30.00 2.47 6.20
CA THR A 133 -31.19 2.22 5.38
C THR A 133 -32.26 1.44 6.15
N PHE A 134 -31.87 0.42 6.92
CA PHE A 134 -32.79 -0.37 7.74
C PHE A 134 -33.46 0.49 8.82
N ILE A 135 -32.66 1.28 9.55
CA ILE A 135 -33.17 2.21 10.58
C ILE A 135 -34.15 3.21 9.96
N LEU A 136 -33.80 3.81 8.82
CA LEU A 136 -34.67 4.75 8.11
C LEU A 136 -35.97 4.08 7.65
N GLY A 137 -35.89 2.87 7.10
CA GLY A 137 -37.06 2.09 6.68
C GLY A 137 -38.03 1.81 7.84
N VAL A 138 -37.50 1.40 9.00
CA VAL A 138 -38.32 1.18 10.21
C VAL A 138 -38.94 2.49 10.70
N LEU A 139 -38.20 3.61 10.70
CA LEU A 139 -38.73 4.92 11.08
C LEU A 139 -39.88 5.37 10.17
N VAL A 140 -39.74 5.18 8.85
CA VAL A 140 -40.80 5.50 7.89
C VAL A 140 -42.04 4.63 8.12
N LEU A 141 -41.86 3.31 8.31
CA LEU A 141 -42.97 2.42 8.63
C LEU A 141 -43.67 2.81 9.93
N ALA A 142 -42.91 3.12 10.99
CA ALA A 142 -43.46 3.59 12.26
C ALA A 142 -44.25 4.90 12.08
N GLY A 143 -43.74 5.83 11.27
CA GLY A 143 -44.44 7.07 10.91
C GLY A 143 -45.76 6.82 10.19
N ILE A 144 -45.79 5.88 9.23
CA ILE A 144 -47.03 5.49 8.52
C ILE A 144 -48.04 4.89 9.50
N VAL A 145 -47.63 3.93 10.34
CA VAL A 145 -48.50 3.31 11.34
C VAL A 145 -49.04 4.35 12.32
N PHE A 146 -48.20 5.29 12.77
CA PHE A 146 -48.61 6.36 13.66
C PHE A 146 -49.66 7.29 13.01
N MET A 147 -49.49 7.65 11.73
CA MET A 147 -50.48 8.44 11.00
C MET A 147 -51.81 7.69 10.83
N MET A 148 -51.76 6.41 10.47
CA MET A 148 -52.96 5.57 10.37
C MET A 148 -53.67 5.44 11.73
N PHE A 149 -52.91 5.22 12.80
CA PHE A 149 -53.43 5.15 14.16
C PHE A 149 -54.11 6.46 14.57
N LYS A 150 -53.47 7.62 14.33
CA LYS A 150 -54.04 8.94 14.64
C LYS A 150 -55.37 9.15 13.91
N ARG A 151 -55.42 8.84 12.61
CA ARG A 151 -56.66 8.93 11.81
C ARG A 151 -57.75 8.02 12.35
N SER A 152 -57.43 6.76 12.65
CA SER A 152 -58.39 5.80 13.20
C SER A 152 -58.91 6.22 14.57
N ASN A 153 -58.03 6.76 15.43
CA ASN A 153 -58.40 7.22 16.75
C ASN A 153 -59.35 8.44 16.67
N THR A 154 -59.07 9.41 15.80
CA THR A 154 -59.96 10.57 15.60
C THR A 154 -61.36 10.16 15.13
N VAL A 155 -61.45 9.22 14.18
CA VAL A 155 -62.74 8.70 13.71
C VAL A 155 -63.48 7.98 14.85
N THR A 156 -62.79 7.12 15.60
CA THR A 156 -63.39 6.36 16.69
C THR A 156 -63.95 7.27 17.80
N VAL A 157 -63.19 8.31 18.18
CA VAL A 157 -63.65 9.30 19.17
C VAL A 157 -64.88 10.05 18.67
N ARG A 158 -64.88 10.45 17.40
CA ARG A 158 -66.02 11.13 16.78
C ARG A 158 -67.27 10.25 16.75
N THR A 159 -67.15 9.01 16.27
CA THR A 159 -68.27 8.07 16.22
C THR A 159 -68.80 7.75 17.61
N LYS A 160 -67.93 7.62 18.62
CA LYS A 160 -68.36 7.42 20.01
C LYS A 160 -69.16 8.62 20.54
N LYS A 161 -68.75 9.85 20.18
CA LYS A 161 -69.48 11.07 20.54
C LYS A 161 -70.84 11.15 19.85
N GLU A 162 -70.88 10.95 18.54
CA GLU A 162 -72.13 10.94 17.75
C GLU A 162 -73.09 9.85 18.24
N TYR A 163 -72.58 8.67 18.61
CA TYR A 163 -73.38 7.60 19.19
C TYR A 163 -73.99 7.99 20.54
N GLN A 164 -73.22 8.68 21.40
CA GLN A 164 -73.72 9.15 22.68
C GLN A 164 -74.79 10.22 22.51
N GLU A 165 -74.58 11.20 21.62
CA GLU A 165 -75.56 12.24 21.29
C GLU A 165 -76.87 11.62 20.75
N LEU A 166 -76.77 10.68 19.81
CA LEU A 166 -77.94 9.97 19.26
C LEU A 166 -78.68 9.15 20.32
N LYS A 167 -77.94 8.50 21.24
CA LYS A 167 -78.54 7.74 22.33
C LYS A 167 -79.33 8.66 23.28
N ASP A 168 -78.74 9.80 23.65
CA ASP A 168 -79.38 10.78 24.54
C ASP A 168 -80.64 11.37 23.87
N GLU A 169 -80.59 11.69 22.57
CA GLU A 169 -81.75 12.11 21.79
C GLU A 169 -82.84 11.03 21.71
N PHE A 170 -82.45 9.76 21.51
CA PHE A 170 -83.40 8.66 21.45
C PHE A 170 -84.10 8.43 22.79
N GLU A 171 -83.36 8.49 23.91
CA GLU A 171 -83.93 8.42 25.25
C GLU A 171 -84.88 9.58 25.52
N ALA A 172 -84.50 10.81 25.14
CA ALA A 172 -85.36 11.98 25.24
C ALA A 172 -86.63 11.84 24.39
N HIS A 173 -86.52 11.36 23.14
CA HIS A 173 -87.65 11.11 22.27
C HIS A 173 -88.58 10.02 22.82
N LYS A 174 -88.02 8.94 23.37
CA LYS A 174 -88.77 7.85 24.02
C LYS A 174 -89.54 8.37 25.23
N LYS A 175 -88.90 9.15 26.09
CA LYS A 175 -89.53 9.77 27.26
C LYS A 175 -90.66 10.72 26.85
N ASN A 176 -90.39 11.61 25.89
CA ASN A 176 -91.39 12.55 25.37
C ASN A 176 -92.58 11.82 24.73
N SER A 177 -92.34 10.74 23.99
CA SER A 177 -93.40 9.92 23.40
C SER A 177 -94.24 9.25 24.47
N LEU A 178 -93.62 8.66 25.49
CA LEU A 178 -94.32 8.04 26.62
C LEU A 178 -95.21 9.05 27.35
N ASP A 179 -94.68 10.25 27.62
CA ASP A 179 -95.43 11.34 28.26
C ASP A 179 -96.64 11.76 27.40
N ARG A 180 -96.47 11.86 26.07
CA ARG A 180 -97.57 12.15 25.14
C ARG A 180 -98.64 11.04 25.16
N TYR A 181 -98.24 9.77 25.09
CA TYR A 181 -99.17 8.64 25.17
C TYR A 181 -99.92 8.61 26.50
N THR A 182 -99.22 8.89 27.60
CA THR A 182 -99.82 8.92 28.94
C THR A 182 -100.85 10.03 29.06
N LYS A 183 -100.52 11.25 28.58
CA LYS A 183 -101.45 12.38 28.54
C LYS A 183 -102.68 12.08 27.67
N MET A 184 -102.47 11.55 26.47
CA MET A 184 -103.56 11.17 25.55
C MET A 184 -104.47 10.11 26.16
N ASN A 185 -103.91 9.08 26.81
CA ASN A 185 -104.70 8.07 27.52
C ASN A 185 -105.49 8.67 28.69
N MET A 186 -104.91 9.61 29.43
CA MET A 186 -105.63 10.29 30.51
C MET A 186 -106.78 11.15 29.99
N GLU A 187 -106.60 11.86 28.88
CA GLU A 187 -107.67 12.62 28.22
C GLU A 187 -108.77 11.69 27.68
N LEU A 188 -108.41 10.57 27.05
CA LEU A 188 -109.35 9.54 26.61
C LEU A 188 -110.12 8.90 27.78
N HIS A 189 -109.47 8.70 28.93
CA HIS A 189 -110.16 8.21 30.13
C HIS A 189 -111.12 9.25 30.71
N LYS A 190 -110.71 10.52 30.81
CA LYS A 190 -111.58 11.60 31.27
C LYS A 190 -112.83 11.74 30.39
N THR A 191 -112.66 11.80 29.07
CA THR A 191 -113.78 11.89 28.11
C THR A 191 -114.72 10.69 28.20
N ARG A 192 -114.20 9.46 28.35
CA ARG A 192 -115.04 8.26 28.60
C ARG A 192 -115.83 8.34 29.90
N MET A 193 -115.25 8.87 30.97
CA MET A 193 -115.92 9.03 32.27
C MET A 193 -117.00 10.11 32.22
N GLU A 194 -116.78 11.19 31.47
CA GLU A 194 -117.78 12.24 31.23
C GLU A 194 -118.97 11.73 30.41
N LEU A 195 -118.72 10.92 29.38
CA LEU A 195 -119.77 10.30 28.56
C LEU A 195 -120.62 9.27 29.34
N LYS A 196 -120.05 8.57 30.33
CA LYS A 196 -120.78 7.64 31.22
C LYS A 196 -121.63 8.31 32.30
N LYS A 197 -121.42 9.61 32.55
CA LYS A 197 -122.17 10.40 33.54
C LYS A 197 -123.41 11.09 32.96
N ARG A 198 -123.58 11.08 31.65
CA ARG A 198 -124.83 11.46 30.95
C ARG A 198 -125.69 10.22 30.74
#